data_AF-A0A348Y813-F1
#
_entry.id   AF-A0A348Y813-F1
#
_cell.length_a   1.000
_cell.length_b   1.000
_cell.length_c   1.000
_cell.angle_alpha   90.00
_cell.angle_beta   90.00
_cell.angle_gamma   90.00
#
_symmetry.space_group_name_H-M   'P 1'
#
loop_
_entity.id
_entity.type
_entity.pdbx_description
1 polymer ?
#
loop_
_entity_poly.entity_id
_entity_poly.type
_entity_poly.pdbx_seq_one_letter_code
_entity_poly.pdbx_strand_id
1 'polypeptide(L)'
;FKGSAAWNAISSADSQLYPWSEESTYIKNPPFFDGMTMEPEGIPDIQGARILGLFGDSITTDHISPAGNIDADSPAGKYLQGRGVMEAD
;
A
#
# COMPACT_ATOMS: atom_id res chain seq x y z
N PHE A 1 -12.84 -27.98 11.43
CA PHE A 1 -13.37 -26.64 11.77
C PHE A 1 -13.65 -25.89 10.48
N LYS A 2 -14.83 -25.26 10.30
CA LYS A 2 -15.27 -24.62 9.03
C LYS A 2 -15.36 -23.08 9.10
N GLY A 3 -14.71 -22.45 10.08
CA GLY A 3 -14.83 -21.00 10.32
C GLY A 3 -16.08 -20.60 11.12
N SER A 4 -16.14 -19.33 11.52
CA SER A 4 -17.28 -18.75 12.25
C SER A 4 -18.44 -18.43 11.30
N ALA A 5 -19.64 -18.20 11.85
CA ALA A 5 -20.79 -17.78 11.06
C ALA A 5 -20.55 -16.45 10.33
N ALA A 6 -19.89 -15.49 10.99
CA ALA A 6 -19.53 -14.19 10.40
C ALA A 6 -18.58 -14.34 9.21
N TRP A 7 -17.56 -15.20 9.34
CA TRP A 7 -16.61 -15.48 8.25
C TRP A 7 -17.33 -16.06 7.02
N ASN A 8 -18.21 -17.04 7.23
CA ASN A 8 -18.93 -17.72 6.16
C ASN A 8 -20.03 -16.84 5.52
N ALA A 9 -20.38 -15.71 6.13
CA ALA A 9 -21.37 -14.77 5.61
C ALA A 9 -20.78 -13.69 4.69
N ILE A 10 -19.45 -13.58 4.59
CA ILE A 10 -18.79 -12.60 3.71
C ILE A 10 -19.01 -13.05 2.25
N SER A 11 -19.65 -12.19 1.46
CA SER A 11 -19.81 -12.41 0.03
C SER A 11 -18.49 -12.20 -0.72
N SER A 12 -18.18 -13.08 -1.66
CA SER A 12 -17.08 -12.91 -2.61
C SER A 12 -17.60 -12.84 -4.05
N ALA A 13 -16.88 -12.15 -4.92
CA ALA A 13 -17.17 -12.18 -6.35
C ALA A 13 -16.78 -13.53 -6.95
N ASP A 14 -17.61 -14.06 -7.85
CA ASP A 14 -17.28 -15.24 -8.67
C ASP A 14 -16.55 -14.78 -9.93
N SER A 15 -15.29 -14.36 -9.77
CA SER A 15 -14.44 -13.86 -10.85
C SER A 15 -13.00 -14.36 -10.69
N GLN A 16 -12.33 -14.63 -11.80
CA GLN A 16 -10.90 -14.98 -11.82
C GLN A 16 -10.00 -13.76 -11.60
N LEU A 17 -10.47 -12.57 -12.01
CA LEU A 17 -9.76 -11.30 -11.82
C LEU A 17 -10.44 -10.49 -10.71
N TYR A 18 -9.62 -9.83 -9.88
CA TYR A 18 -10.13 -9.00 -8.80
C TYR A 18 -10.81 -7.73 -9.36
N PRO A 19 -12.07 -7.43 -8.97
CA PRO A 19 -12.77 -6.24 -9.41
C PRO A 19 -12.27 -5.01 -8.64
N TRP A 20 -11.13 -4.46 -9.07
CA TRP A 20 -10.56 -3.27 -8.46
C TRP A 20 -11.57 -2.12 -8.40
N SER A 21 -11.62 -1.43 -7.27
CA SER A 21 -12.44 -0.23 -7.09
C SER A 21 -11.55 0.98 -6.85
N GLU A 22 -11.77 2.05 -7.62
CA GLU A 22 -11.09 3.33 -7.43
C GLU A 22 -11.54 4.05 -6.16
N GLU A 23 -12.70 3.68 -5.61
CA GLU A 23 -13.25 4.26 -4.38
C GLU A 23 -12.56 3.67 -3.14
N SER A 24 -12.08 2.44 -3.23
CA SER A 24 -11.46 1.70 -2.13
C SER A 24 -10.21 2.41 -1.59
N THR A 25 -10.17 2.59 -0.28
CA THR A 25 -9.00 3.07 0.48
C THR A 25 -8.18 1.93 1.08
N TYR A 26 -8.69 0.69 1.04
CA TYR A 26 -8.04 -0.50 1.62
C TYR A 26 -7.32 -1.37 0.58
N ILE A 27 -7.94 -1.57 -0.58
CA ILE A 27 -7.45 -2.50 -1.61
C ILE A 27 -7.33 -1.72 -2.91
N LYS A 28 -6.09 -1.56 -3.39
CA LYS A 28 -5.75 -0.83 -4.60
C LYS A 28 -4.86 -1.68 -5.50
N ASN A 29 -5.02 -1.56 -6.82
CA ASN A 29 -4.13 -2.21 -7.77
C ASN A 29 -2.75 -1.53 -7.69
N PRO A 30 -1.69 -2.23 -7.25
CA PRO A 30 -0.38 -1.60 -7.12
C PRO A 30 0.29 -1.43 -8.49
N PRO A 31 1.06 -0.34 -8.69
CA PRO A 31 1.65 -0.01 -10.00
C PRO A 31 2.91 -0.84 -10.34
N PHE A 32 3.18 -1.93 -9.62
CA PHE A 32 4.45 -2.67 -9.75
C PHE A 32 4.70 -3.26 -11.14
N PHE A 33 3.62 -3.52 -11.88
CA PHE A 33 3.66 -4.11 -13.21
C PHE A 33 3.43 -3.09 -14.33
N ASP A 34 3.24 -1.81 -13.99
CA ASP A 34 3.04 -0.76 -14.98
C ASP A 34 4.32 -0.61 -15.82
N GLY A 35 4.18 -0.73 -17.14
CA GLY A 35 5.31 -0.68 -18.07
C GLY A 35 6.17 -1.95 -18.13
N MET A 36 5.78 -3.03 -17.45
CA MET A 36 6.51 -4.30 -17.52
C MET A 36 6.47 -4.91 -18.92
N THR A 37 7.64 -5.27 -19.44
CA THR A 37 7.82 -5.95 -20.72
C THR A 37 8.14 -7.43 -20.52
N MET A 38 7.92 -8.25 -21.57
CA MET A 38 8.25 -9.69 -21.54
C MET A 38 9.75 -9.94 -21.40
N GLU A 39 10.55 -9.09 -22.03
CA GLU A 39 12.01 -9.08 -21.88
C GLU A 39 12.37 -7.96 -20.91
N PRO A 40 13.01 -8.27 -19.77
CA PRO A 40 13.43 -7.24 -18.82
C PRO A 40 14.52 -6.37 -19.43
N GLU A 41 14.44 -5.07 -19.19
CA GLU A 41 15.54 -4.17 -19.50
C GLU A 41 16.79 -4.55 -18.69
N GLY A 42 17.97 -4.26 -19.25
CA GLY A 42 19.22 -4.40 -18.51
C GLY A 42 19.26 -3.45 -17.31
N ILE A 43 20.12 -3.72 -16.34
CA ILE A 43 20.29 -2.85 -15.17
C ILE A 43 21.07 -1.59 -15.59
N PRO A 44 20.47 -0.39 -15.57
CA PRO A 44 21.15 0.84 -15.98
C PRO A 44 22.05 1.38 -14.86
N ASP A 45 23.03 2.19 -15.23
CA ASP A 45 23.82 2.96 -14.28
C ASP A 45 22.97 4.07 -13.63
N ILE A 46 23.12 4.24 -12.31
CA ILE A 46 22.52 5.35 -11.57
C ILE A 46 23.49 6.53 -11.58
N GLN A 47 23.13 7.63 -12.23
CA GLN A 47 23.96 8.83 -12.34
C GLN A 47 23.25 10.05 -11.71
N GLY A 48 23.99 10.87 -10.96
CA GLY A 48 23.45 12.11 -10.38
C GLY A 48 22.44 11.94 -9.24
N ALA A 49 22.39 10.76 -8.60
CA ALA A 49 21.53 10.52 -7.44
C ALA A 49 21.85 11.46 -6.27
N ARG A 50 20.81 11.84 -5.51
CA ARG A 50 20.92 12.63 -4.29
C ARG A 50 20.50 11.80 -3.08
N ILE A 51 21.09 12.10 -1.92
CA ILE A 51 20.73 11.45 -0.65
C ILE A 51 19.30 11.87 -0.29
N LEU A 52 18.39 10.89 -0.18
CA LEU A 52 17.01 11.11 0.27
C LEU A 52 16.92 11.18 1.81
N GLY A 53 17.73 10.39 2.50
CA GLY A 53 17.86 10.41 3.96
C GLY A 53 19.22 9.88 4.39
N LEU A 54 19.81 10.50 5.42
CA LEU A 54 21.03 10.06 6.07
C LEU A 54 20.67 9.63 7.49
N PHE A 55 20.80 8.34 7.77
CA PHE A 55 20.39 7.74 9.03
C PHE A 55 21.60 7.21 9.80
N GLY A 56 21.50 7.21 11.13
CA GLY A 56 22.49 6.59 12.01
C GLY A 56 22.21 5.11 12.25
N ASP A 57 22.73 4.60 13.37
CA ASP A 57 22.53 3.21 13.77
C ASP A 57 21.12 2.96 14.35
N SER A 58 20.77 1.68 14.50
CA SER A 58 19.54 1.22 15.15
C SER A 58 18.23 1.63 14.45
N ILE A 59 18.26 1.79 13.13
CA ILE A 59 17.04 1.90 12.33
C ILE A 59 16.35 0.55 12.24
N THR A 60 15.11 0.48 12.70
CA THR A 60 14.26 -0.72 12.61
C THR A 60 13.32 -0.62 11.41
N THR A 61 12.66 -1.73 11.07
CA THR A 61 11.62 -1.74 10.03
C THR A 61 10.43 -0.86 10.38
N ASP A 62 10.16 -0.63 11.68
CA ASP A 62 9.06 0.23 12.12
C ASP A 62 9.36 1.71 11.86
N HIS A 63 10.64 2.12 11.90
CA HIS A 63 11.02 3.46 11.45
C HIS A 63 10.85 3.65 9.93
N ILE A 64 11.01 2.59 9.14
CA ILE A 64 10.92 2.62 7.68
C ILE A 64 9.46 2.48 7.21
N SER A 65 8.70 1.64 7.90
CA SER A 65 7.33 1.26 7.59
C SER A 65 6.55 1.12 8.90
N PRO A 66 6.08 2.24 9.48
CA PRO A 66 5.42 2.22 10.77
C PRO A 66 4.13 1.41 10.71
N ALA A 67 3.87 0.64 11.77
CA ALA A 67 2.59 -0.03 11.99
C ALA A 67 1.87 0.61 13.19
N GLY A 68 0.57 0.87 13.06
CA GLY A 68 -0.25 1.45 14.13
C GLY A 68 -0.94 2.73 13.68
N ASN A 69 -0.96 3.73 14.56
CA ASN A 69 -1.70 4.96 14.32
C ASN A 69 -1.14 5.74 13.13
N ILE A 70 -2.05 6.23 12.29
CA ILE A 70 -1.73 7.13 11.19
C ILE A 70 -1.90 8.55 11.70
N ASP A 71 -0.80 9.31 11.80
CA ASP A 71 -0.85 10.71 12.20
C ASP A 71 -1.67 11.53 11.18
N ALA A 72 -2.67 12.27 11.66
CA ALA A 72 -3.58 13.09 10.87
C ALA A 72 -2.85 14.11 9.98
N ASP A 73 -1.72 14.65 10.45
CA ASP A 73 -0.95 15.65 9.70
C ASP A 73 0.06 15.04 8.71
N SER A 74 0.24 13.72 8.75
CA SER A 74 1.11 12.99 7.81
C SER A 74 0.55 13.01 6.38
N PRO A 75 1.38 12.74 5.35
CA PRO A 75 0.89 12.57 3.98
C PRO A 75 -0.22 11.50 3.85
N ALA A 76 -0.13 10.41 4.61
CA ALA A 76 -1.15 9.35 4.61
C ALA A 76 -2.46 9.82 5.27
N GLY A 77 -2.37 10.51 6.41
CA GLY A 77 -3.53 11.08 7.10
C GLY A 77 -4.30 12.06 6.22
N LYS A 78 -3.59 12.99 5.56
CA LYS A 78 -4.18 13.94 4.61
C LYS A 78 -4.81 13.27 3.39
N TYR A 79 -4.19 12.20 2.88
CA TYR A 79 -4.77 11.40 1.79
C TYR A 79 -6.10 10.77 2.21
N LEU A 80 -6.16 10.13 3.37
CA LEU A 80 -7.36 9.48 3.90
C LEU A 80 -8.49 10.49 4.18
N GLN A 81 -8.17 11.62 4.82
CA GLN A 81 -9.14 12.70 5.05
C GLN A 81 -9.68 13.29 3.74
N GLY A 82 -8.82 13.49 2.74
CA GLY A 82 -9.23 13.92 1.40
C GLY A 82 -10.12 12.91 0.68
N ARG A 83 -10.14 11.65 1.14
CA ARG A 83 -11.02 10.58 0.67
C ARG A 83 -12.23 10.34 1.60
N GLY A 84 -12.43 11.19 2.59
CA GLY A 84 -13.56 11.14 3.53
C GLY A 84 -13.40 10.13 4.67
N VAL A 85 -12.20 9.60 4.91
CA VAL A 85 -11.90 8.70 6.03
C VAL A 85 -11.43 9.54 7.22
N MET A 86 -12.15 9.43 8.34
CA MET A 86 -11.89 10.12 9.60
C MET A 86 -11.05 9.26 10.54
N GLU A 87 -10.45 9.85 11.57
CA GLU A 87 -9.55 9.14 12.49
C GLU A 87 -10.22 8.00 13.28
N ALA A 88 -11.55 8.05 13.44
CA ALA A 88 -12.33 7.03 14.14
C ALA A 88 -12.80 5.88 13.23
N ASP A 89 -12.60 5.98 11.91
CA ASP A 89 -13.00 4.97 10.91
C ASP A 89 -11.96 3.85 10.79
#